data_AF-A0AA47N6A3-F1
#
_entry.id   AF-A0AA47N6A3-F1
#
_cell.length_a   1.000
_cell.length_b   1.000
_cell.length_c   1.000
_cell.angle_alpha   90.00
_cell.angle_beta   90.00
_cell.angle_gamma   90.00
#
_symmetry.space_group_name_H-M   'P 1'
#
loop_
_entity.id
_entity.type
_entity.pdbx_description
1 polymer ?
#
loop_
_entity_poly.entity_id
_entity_poly.type
_entity_poly.pdbx_seq_one_letter_code
_entity_poly.pdbx_strand_id
1 'polypeptide(L)'
;MRATRLTADLDQYKDKIIELLQEFEWRFQVFGELEKEFAFFRSPFTVKASDMPADIQLEIIDLQCDYDMKQKFASVGIDTFYQYLFPGYPKLTSLAAKVLSMFGTTYLCEQAFSVMNINKTKHRSRISNAHLNDIVKCAATQDFKPDIDALVKAKRCQVSGASSS
;
A
#
# COMPACT_ATOMS: atom_id res chain seq x y z
N MET A 1 33.79 -1.30 37.41
CA MET A 1 32.32 -1.06 37.49
C MET A 1 31.74 -0.31 36.28
N ARG A 2 32.41 0.69 35.68
CA ARG A 2 31.84 1.44 34.53
C ARG A 2 31.79 0.63 33.22
N ALA A 3 32.83 -0.18 32.93
CA ALA A 3 32.88 -1.06 31.77
C ALA A 3 31.83 -2.19 31.80
N THR A 4 31.51 -2.68 32.99
CA THR A 4 30.50 -3.74 33.23
C THR A 4 29.06 -3.26 33.04
N ARG A 5 28.79 -1.96 33.25
CA ARG A 5 27.49 -1.34 32.98
C ARG A 5 27.26 -1.04 31.49
N LEU A 6 28.30 -0.62 30.77
CA LEU A 6 28.24 -0.38 29.32
C LEU A 6 28.08 -1.69 28.52
N THR A 7 28.73 -2.77 28.96
CA THR A 7 28.58 -4.10 28.35
C THR A 7 27.19 -4.68 28.56
N ALA A 8 26.63 -4.57 29.78
CA ALA A 8 25.25 -4.98 30.06
C ALA A 8 24.20 -4.20 29.24
N ASP A 9 24.45 -2.93 28.94
CA ASP A 9 23.57 -2.09 28.09
C ASP A 9 23.67 -2.52 26.61
N LEU A 10 24.88 -2.78 26.10
CA LEU A 10 25.13 -3.31 24.75
C LEU A 10 24.51 -4.69 24.50
N ASP A 11 24.60 -5.59 25.49
CA ASP A 11 23.99 -6.92 25.40
C ASP A 11 22.46 -6.81 25.34
N GLN A 12 21.85 -5.89 26.10
CA GLN A 12 20.41 -5.64 26.03
C GLN A 12 19.96 -5.11 24.65
N TYR A 13 20.73 -4.22 24.02
CA TYR A 13 20.42 -3.76 22.67
C TYR A 13 20.56 -4.88 21.64
N LYS A 14 21.57 -5.73 21.80
CA LYS A 14 21.78 -6.89 20.94
C LYS A 14 20.57 -7.83 20.98
N ASP A 15 20.07 -8.16 22.18
CA ASP A 15 18.90 -9.03 22.34
C ASP A 15 17.65 -8.41 21.68
N LYS A 16 17.42 -7.11 21.89
CA LYS A 16 16.31 -6.39 21.24
C LYS A 16 16.43 -6.35 19.71
N ILE A 17 17.64 -6.22 19.17
CA ILE A 17 17.87 -6.24 17.72
C ILE A 17 17.57 -7.64 17.17
N ILE A 18 17.96 -8.70 17.88
CA ILE A 18 17.67 -10.09 17.48
C ILE A 18 16.16 -10.35 17.49
N GLU A 19 15.45 -9.95 18.55
CA GLU A 19 13.99 -10.07 18.61
C GLU A 19 13.32 -9.31 17.47
N LEU A 20 13.76 -8.07 17.19
CA LEU A 20 13.23 -7.28 16.07
C LEU A 20 13.47 -7.95 14.72
N LEU A 21 14.64 -8.55 14.51
CA LEU A 21 14.95 -9.29 13.30
C LEU A 21 14.04 -10.51 13.14
N GLN A 22 13.80 -11.26 14.22
CA GLN A 22 12.90 -12.42 14.20
C GLN A 22 11.45 -12.02 13.91
N GLU A 23 10.96 -10.95 14.52
CA GLU A 23 9.62 -10.41 14.24
C GLU A 23 9.51 -9.94 12.79
N PHE A 24 10.58 -9.35 12.24
CA PHE A 24 10.62 -8.98 10.83
C PHE A 24 10.57 -10.22 9.93
N GLU A 25 11.42 -11.22 10.16
CA GLU A 25 11.39 -12.45 9.38
C GLU A 25 10.03 -13.15 9.44
N TRP A 26 9.44 -13.25 10.64
CA TRP A 26 8.12 -13.86 10.85
C TRP A 26 7.02 -13.08 10.13
N ARG A 27 6.99 -11.76 10.29
CA ARG A 27 5.94 -10.92 9.72
C ARG A 27 6.03 -10.82 8.19
N PHE A 28 7.24 -10.89 7.65
CA PHE A 28 7.51 -10.81 6.22
C PHE A 28 7.68 -12.18 5.55
N GLN A 29 7.47 -13.28 6.28
CA GLN A 29 7.59 -14.65 5.75
C GLN A 29 6.72 -14.88 4.51
N VAL A 30 5.53 -14.26 4.48
CA VAL A 30 4.59 -14.37 3.34
C VAL A 30 5.19 -13.90 2.02
N PHE A 31 6.18 -12.99 2.05
CA PHE A 31 6.85 -12.52 0.85
C PHE A 31 7.77 -13.58 0.23
N GLY A 32 8.20 -14.59 1.00
CA GLY A 32 8.90 -15.76 0.45
C GLY A 32 7.99 -16.58 -0.46
N GLU A 33 6.70 -16.71 -0.13
CA GLU A 33 5.72 -17.41 -0.98
C GLU A 33 5.45 -16.64 -2.28
N LEU A 34 5.58 -15.31 -2.23
CA LEU A 34 5.32 -14.39 -3.34
C LEU A 34 6.57 -14.08 -4.18
N GLU A 35 7.74 -14.61 -3.82
CA GLU A 35 9.02 -14.30 -4.47
C GLU A 35 8.96 -14.51 -5.98
N LYS A 36 8.33 -15.60 -6.42
CA LYS A 36 8.16 -15.94 -7.83
C LYS A 36 7.25 -14.95 -8.56
N GLU A 37 6.17 -14.55 -7.92
CA GLU A 37 5.22 -13.56 -8.45
C GLU A 37 5.90 -12.19 -8.59
N PHE A 38 6.75 -11.81 -7.63
CA PHE A 38 7.56 -10.61 -7.71
C PHE A 38 8.67 -10.69 -8.75
N ALA A 39 9.30 -11.86 -8.93
CA ALA A 39 10.31 -12.07 -9.95
C ALA A 39 9.71 -11.90 -11.35
N PHE A 40 8.53 -12.48 -11.61
CA PHE A 40 7.76 -12.21 -12.82
C PHE A 40 7.41 -10.72 -12.93
N PHE A 41 6.83 -10.14 -11.88
CA PHE A 41 6.39 -8.74 -11.90
C PHE A 41 7.53 -7.77 -12.24
N ARG A 42 8.73 -8.01 -11.68
CA ARG A 42 9.93 -7.21 -11.92
C ARG A 42 10.52 -7.43 -13.30
N SER A 43 10.47 -8.65 -13.83
CA SER A 43 11.19 -9.02 -15.05
C SER A 43 10.41 -10.05 -15.88
N PRO A 44 9.26 -9.65 -16.46
CA PRO A 44 8.34 -10.58 -17.13
C PRO A 44 8.97 -11.23 -18.37
N PHE A 45 9.95 -10.56 -18.99
CA PHE A 45 10.63 -11.03 -20.21
C PHE A 45 11.83 -11.97 -19.96
N THR A 46 12.23 -12.20 -18.71
CA THR A 46 13.40 -13.04 -18.37
C THR A 46 13.11 -14.13 -17.35
N VAL A 47 11.91 -14.14 -16.75
CA VAL A 47 11.51 -15.18 -15.81
C VAL A 47 11.34 -16.52 -16.53
N LYS A 48 11.65 -17.64 -15.87
CA LYS A 48 11.37 -18.95 -16.42
C LYS A 48 9.89 -19.28 -16.23
N ALA A 49 9.18 -19.50 -17.33
CA ALA A 49 7.76 -19.88 -17.27
C ALA A 49 7.52 -21.15 -16.42
N SER A 50 8.47 -22.10 -16.43
CA SER A 50 8.40 -23.33 -15.63
C SER A 50 8.32 -23.11 -14.11
N ASP A 51 8.78 -21.95 -13.62
CA ASP A 51 8.81 -21.66 -12.20
C ASP A 51 7.45 -21.17 -11.68
N MET A 52 6.54 -20.80 -12.59
CA MET A 52 5.22 -20.23 -12.34
C MET A 52 4.09 -21.28 -12.41
N PRO A 53 2.90 -21.00 -11.86
CA PRO A 53 1.73 -21.89 -11.97
C PRO A 53 1.40 -22.28 -13.41
N ALA A 54 1.05 -23.56 -13.62
CA ALA A 54 0.84 -24.16 -14.95
C ALA A 54 -0.19 -23.40 -15.81
N ASP A 55 -1.21 -22.84 -15.18
CA ASP A 55 -2.29 -22.11 -15.83
C ASP A 55 -1.84 -20.77 -16.43
N ILE A 56 -0.72 -20.18 -15.99
CA ILE A 56 -0.22 -18.90 -16.50
C ILE A 56 1.00 -19.04 -17.42
N GLN A 57 1.65 -20.21 -17.45
CA GLN A 57 2.92 -20.39 -18.18
C GLN A 57 2.81 -20.06 -19.67
N LEU A 58 1.69 -20.41 -20.32
CA LEU A 58 1.48 -20.12 -21.74
C LEU A 58 1.41 -18.62 -22.01
N GLU A 59 0.69 -17.85 -21.19
CA GLU A 59 0.65 -16.38 -21.34
C GLU A 59 2.03 -15.75 -21.14
N ILE A 60 2.86 -16.31 -20.24
CA ILE A 60 4.25 -15.84 -20.05
C ILE A 60 5.07 -16.10 -21.30
N ILE A 61 4.96 -17.29 -21.89
CA ILE A 61 5.69 -17.65 -23.11
C ILE A 61 5.26 -16.75 -24.27
N ASP A 62 3.96 -16.55 -24.44
CA ASP A 62 3.41 -15.69 -25.49
C ASP A 62 3.90 -14.25 -25.31
N LEU A 63 3.84 -13.72 -24.08
CA LEU A 63 4.34 -12.38 -23.75
C LEU A 63 5.85 -12.26 -24.02
N GLN A 64 6.63 -13.29 -23.70
CA GLN A 64 8.08 -13.30 -23.93
C GLN A 64 8.44 -13.32 -25.42
N CYS A 65 7.57 -13.88 -26.26
CA CYS A 65 7.70 -13.87 -27.72
C CYS A 65 7.19 -12.57 -28.36
N ASP A 66 6.43 -11.76 -27.62
CA ASP A 66 5.86 -10.50 -28.09
C ASP A 66 6.88 -9.37 -28.05
N TYR A 67 7.47 -9.09 -29.23
CA TYR A 67 8.47 -8.05 -29.39
C TYR A 67 7.92 -6.64 -29.10
N ASP A 68 6.67 -6.37 -29.49
CA ASP A 68 6.06 -5.05 -29.31
C ASP A 68 5.81 -4.79 -27.83
N MET A 69 5.34 -5.79 -27.08
CA MET A 69 5.21 -5.68 -25.62
C MET A 69 6.57 -5.53 -24.94
N LYS A 70 7.62 -6.19 -25.42
CA LYS A 70 8.98 -6.01 -24.88
C LYS A 70 9.49 -4.59 -25.07
N GLN A 71 9.29 -4.02 -26.26
CA GLN A 71 9.60 -2.60 -26.51
C GLN A 71 8.74 -1.68 -25.64
N LYS A 72 7.45 -2.01 -25.49
CA LYS A 72 6.53 -1.23 -24.66
C LYS A 72 7.02 -1.18 -23.22
N PHE A 73 7.37 -2.33 -22.63
CA PHE A 73 7.93 -2.42 -21.27
C PHE A 73 9.16 -1.53 -21.09
N ALA A 74 10.09 -1.55 -22.04
CA ALA A 74 11.27 -0.70 -22.00
C ALA A 74 10.93 0.80 -22.11
N SER A 75 9.85 1.15 -22.81
CA SER A 75 9.45 2.55 -23.04
C SER A 75 8.66 3.19 -21.89
N VAL A 76 7.74 2.44 -21.26
CA VAL A 76 6.81 3.00 -20.26
C VAL A 76 7.18 2.67 -18.82
N GLY A 77 8.06 1.69 -18.60
CA GLY A 77 8.43 1.26 -17.25
C GLY A 77 7.41 0.32 -16.60
N ILE A 78 7.81 -0.25 -15.46
CA ILE A 78 7.08 -1.31 -14.74
C ILE A 78 5.75 -0.82 -14.12
N ASP A 79 5.72 0.42 -13.65
CA ASP A 79 4.58 1.08 -13.00
C ASP A 79 3.37 1.20 -13.93
N THR A 80 3.64 1.38 -15.23
CA THR A 80 2.61 1.66 -16.24
C THR A 80 2.43 0.49 -17.21
N PHE A 81 3.41 -0.41 -17.36
CA PHE A 81 3.36 -1.48 -18.37
C PHE A 81 2.13 -2.40 -18.27
N TYR A 82 1.79 -2.84 -17.07
CA TYR A 82 0.78 -3.89 -16.86
C TYR A 82 -0.63 -3.49 -17.30
N GLN A 83 -0.92 -2.20 -17.47
CA GLN A 83 -2.21 -1.74 -18.01
C GLN A 83 -2.39 -2.09 -19.51
N TYR A 84 -1.30 -2.35 -20.24
CA TYR A 84 -1.33 -2.67 -21.67
C TYR A 84 -1.49 -4.17 -21.95
N LEU A 85 -1.41 -5.02 -20.92
CA LEU A 85 -1.62 -6.46 -21.07
C LEU A 85 -3.09 -6.83 -21.28
N PHE A 86 -4.01 -5.98 -20.82
CA PHE A 86 -5.43 -6.19 -21.03
C PHE A 86 -5.87 -5.75 -22.44
N PRO A 87 -6.70 -6.53 -23.15
CA PRO A 87 -7.32 -7.82 -22.76
C PRO A 87 -6.51 -9.07 -23.17
N GLY A 88 -5.34 -8.92 -23.79
CA GLY A 88 -4.59 -10.01 -24.42
C GLY A 88 -4.02 -11.07 -23.46
N TYR A 89 -3.64 -10.67 -22.24
CA TYR A 89 -3.02 -11.53 -21.23
C TYR A 89 -3.78 -11.41 -19.89
N PRO A 90 -5.01 -11.96 -19.80
CA PRO A 90 -5.90 -11.73 -18.67
C PRO A 90 -5.35 -12.30 -17.35
N LYS A 91 -4.67 -13.46 -17.37
CA LYS A 91 -4.12 -14.05 -16.14
C LYS A 91 -2.91 -13.26 -15.65
N LEU A 92 -2.04 -12.82 -16.57
CA LEU A 92 -0.90 -11.97 -16.20
C LEU A 92 -1.35 -10.61 -15.69
N THR A 93 -2.41 -10.04 -16.29
CA THR A 93 -3.02 -8.80 -15.80
C THR A 93 -3.55 -8.97 -14.37
N SER A 94 -4.23 -10.08 -14.09
CA SER A 94 -4.72 -10.40 -12.75
C SER A 94 -3.60 -10.57 -11.73
N LEU A 95 -2.53 -11.29 -12.09
CA LEU A 95 -1.36 -11.48 -11.24
C LEU A 95 -0.67 -10.14 -10.93
N ALA A 96 -0.50 -9.28 -11.93
CA ALA A 96 0.08 -7.97 -11.76
C ALA A 96 -0.79 -7.07 -10.84
N ALA A 97 -2.11 -7.10 -11.02
CA ALA A 97 -3.04 -6.40 -10.14
C ALA A 97 -2.95 -6.88 -8.68
N LYS A 98 -2.83 -8.21 -8.46
CA LYS A 98 -2.59 -8.79 -7.14
C LYS A 98 -1.32 -8.20 -6.52
N VAL A 99 -0.19 -8.21 -7.23
CA VAL A 99 1.09 -7.66 -6.75
C VAL A 99 0.99 -6.15 -6.44
N LEU A 100 0.46 -5.35 -7.37
CA LEU A 100 0.28 -3.91 -7.19
C LEU A 100 -0.60 -3.56 -5.98
N SER A 101 -1.65 -4.34 -5.73
CA SER A 101 -2.55 -4.12 -4.59
C SER A 101 -1.86 -4.29 -3.24
N MET A 102 -0.83 -5.14 -3.14
CA MET A 102 -0.06 -5.32 -1.90
C MET A 102 0.75 -4.07 -1.54
N PHE A 103 1.31 -3.39 -2.55
CA PHE A 103 2.11 -2.16 -2.34
C PHE A 103 1.23 -0.92 -2.18
N GLY A 104 0.11 -0.85 -2.90
CA GLY A 104 -0.83 0.26 -2.77
C GLY A 104 -1.45 0.34 -1.38
N THR A 105 -1.77 -0.82 -0.78
CA THR A 105 -2.41 -0.87 0.54
C THR A 105 -1.48 -0.47 1.67
N THR A 106 -0.19 -0.82 1.63
CA THR A 106 0.79 -0.39 2.65
C THR A 106 0.99 1.12 2.64
N TYR A 107 1.20 1.73 1.47
CA TYR A 107 1.34 3.19 1.38
C TYR A 107 0.10 3.93 1.88
N LEU A 108 -1.09 3.48 1.46
CA LEU A 108 -2.36 4.07 1.91
C LEU A 108 -2.57 3.89 3.43
N CYS A 109 -2.20 2.72 3.98
CA CYS A 109 -2.24 2.48 5.42
C CYS A 109 -1.29 3.43 6.17
N GLU A 110 -0.04 3.55 5.73
CA GLU A 110 0.95 4.47 6.33
C GLU A 110 0.47 5.92 6.29
N GLN A 111 -0.05 6.36 5.13
CA GLN A 111 -0.62 7.69 4.96
C GLN A 111 -1.82 7.92 5.90
N ALA A 112 -2.74 6.96 6.00
CA ALA A 112 -3.90 7.05 6.88
C ALA A 112 -3.51 7.07 8.36
N PHE A 113 -2.56 6.24 8.78
CA PHE A 113 -2.06 6.21 10.17
C PHE A 113 -1.27 7.47 10.51
N SER A 114 -0.49 8.02 9.58
CA SER A 114 0.20 9.29 9.74
C SER A 114 -0.79 10.43 9.98
N VAL A 115 -1.85 10.53 9.16
CA VAL A 115 -2.93 11.51 9.35
C VAL A 115 -3.65 11.31 10.68
N MET A 116 -3.92 10.05 11.07
CA MET A 116 -4.51 9.75 12.37
C MET A 116 -3.61 10.22 13.53
N ASN A 117 -2.30 9.99 13.45
CA ASN A 117 -1.34 10.40 14.46
C ASN A 117 -1.26 11.92 14.59
N ILE A 118 -1.26 12.66 13.47
CA ILE A 118 -1.33 14.13 13.47
C ILE A 118 -2.61 14.62 14.15
N ASN A 119 -3.74 13.94 13.96
CA ASN A 119 -5.00 14.31 14.59
C ASN A 119 -5.08 13.92 16.08
N LYS A 120 -4.33 12.89 16.50
CA LYS A 120 -4.10 12.53 17.91
C LYS A 120 -3.03 13.44 18.54
N THR A 121 -3.22 14.75 18.56
CA THR A 121 -2.34 15.63 19.37
C THR A 121 -2.66 15.52 20.86
N LYS A 122 -1.64 15.69 21.72
CA LYS A 122 -1.75 15.73 23.20
C LYS A 122 -2.81 16.72 23.73
N HIS A 123 -3.24 17.69 22.92
CA HIS A 123 -4.16 18.75 23.30
C HIS A 123 -5.64 18.45 22.99
N ARG A 124 -5.98 17.31 22.36
CA ARG A 124 -7.38 16.92 22.11
C ARG A 124 -7.84 15.83 23.08
N SER A 125 -8.50 16.23 24.16
CA SER A 125 -9.01 15.33 25.21
C SER A 125 -10.29 14.55 24.83
N ARG A 126 -10.83 14.71 23.60
CA ARG A 126 -12.19 14.23 23.21
C ARG A 126 -12.27 13.49 21.86
N ILE A 127 -11.18 12.86 21.40
CA ILE A 127 -11.26 11.98 20.21
C ILE A 127 -11.86 10.62 20.64
N SER A 128 -13.04 10.29 20.09
CA SER A 128 -13.67 8.98 20.25
C SER A 128 -13.24 8.04 19.12
N ASN A 129 -13.53 6.75 19.26
CA ASN A 129 -13.22 5.77 18.22
C ASN A 129 -14.00 6.02 16.92
N ALA A 130 -15.20 6.62 17.01
CA ALA A 130 -15.97 7.03 15.84
C ALA A 130 -15.23 8.12 15.04
N HIS A 131 -14.68 9.13 15.73
CA HIS A 131 -13.91 10.18 15.07
C HIS A 131 -12.65 9.63 14.37
N LEU A 132 -11.97 8.64 14.97
CA LEU A 132 -10.80 8.00 14.35
C LEU A 132 -11.17 7.25 13.07
N ASN A 133 -12.30 6.55 13.08
CA ASN A 133 -12.81 5.84 11.91
C ASN A 133 -13.11 6.81 10.76
N ASP A 134 -13.77 7.92 11.05
CA ASP A 134 -14.08 8.95 10.05
C ASP A 134 -12.81 9.61 9.48
N ILE A 135 -11.81 9.89 10.32
CA ILE A 135 -10.51 10.42 9.88
C ILE A 135 -9.80 9.44 8.94
N VAL A 136 -9.79 8.15 9.26
CA VAL A 136 -9.17 7.12 8.40
C VAL A 136 -9.88 7.05 7.05
N LYS A 137 -11.21 7.07 7.04
CA LYS A 137 -12.00 7.08 5.80
C LYS A 137 -11.65 8.29 4.93
N CYS A 138 -11.62 9.48 5.51
CA CYS A 138 -11.25 10.69 4.78
C CYS A 138 -9.79 10.67 4.30
N ALA A 139 -8.86 10.10 5.08
CA ALA A 139 -7.45 10.03 4.71
C ALA A 139 -7.16 8.98 3.62
N ALA A 140 -7.93 7.89 3.60
CA ALA A 140 -7.80 6.84 2.59
C ALA A 140 -8.37 7.23 1.23
N THR A 141 -9.27 8.22 1.18
CA THR A 141 -9.85 8.73 -0.07
C THR A 141 -9.00 9.86 -0.64
N GLN A 142 -8.14 9.59 -1.62
CA GLN A 142 -7.28 10.61 -2.24
C GLN A 142 -8.06 11.59 -3.15
N ASP A 143 -9.10 11.10 -3.85
CA ASP A 143 -9.84 11.88 -4.86
C ASP A 143 -11.31 12.17 -4.50
N PHE A 144 -11.74 11.83 -3.28
CA PHE A 144 -13.12 12.10 -2.84
C PHE A 144 -13.26 13.57 -2.47
N LYS A 145 -13.84 14.37 -3.37
CA LYS A 145 -14.19 15.76 -3.08
C LYS A 145 -15.52 15.81 -2.32
N PRO A 146 -15.56 16.40 -1.12
CA PRO A 146 -16.84 16.59 -0.44
C PRO A 146 -17.71 17.54 -1.27
N ASP A 147 -18.97 17.17 -1.46
CA ASP A 147 -19.98 18.03 -2.07
C ASP A 147 -20.38 19.12 -1.08
N ILE A 148 -19.60 20.20 -1.07
CA ILE A 148 -19.79 21.34 -0.18
C ILE A 148 -21.14 22.02 -0.44
N ASP A 149 -21.58 22.06 -1.70
CA ASP A 149 -22.84 22.71 -2.06
C ASP A 149 -24.05 21.94 -1.51
N ALA A 150 -24.04 20.61 -1.61
CA ALA A 150 -25.06 19.77 -0.98
C ALA A 150 -25.04 19.89 0.55
N LEU A 151 -23.85 19.94 1.17
CA LEU A 151 -23.70 20.13 2.62
C LEU A 151 -24.23 21.49 3.10
N VAL A 152 -23.91 22.57 2.38
CA VAL A 152 -24.39 23.93 2.68
C VAL A 152 -25.90 24.00 2.54
N LYS A 153 -26.46 23.37 1.49
CA LYS A 153 -27.91 23.33 1.26
C LYS A 153 -28.67 22.51 2.31
N ALA A 154 -28.06 21.44 2.82
CA ALA A 154 -28.64 20.58 3.87
C ALA A 154 -28.53 21.20 5.27
N LYS A 155 -27.59 22.11 5.51
CA LYS A 155 -27.49 22.83 6.78
C LYS A 155 -28.63 23.85 6.91
N ARG A 156 -29.47 23.67 7.94
CA ARG A 156 -30.33 24.75 8.43
C ARG A 156 -29.46 25.79 9.13
N CYS A 157 -29.23 26.93 8.49
CA CYS A 157 -28.63 28.09 9.15
C CYS A 157 -29.54 28.53 10.30
N GLN A 158 -28.99 28.71 11.51
CA GLN A 158 -29.66 29.50 12.51
C GLN A 158 -29.58 30.96 12.08
N VAL A 159 -30.67 31.45 11.48
CA VAL A 159 -30.81 32.87 11.19
C VAL A 159 -31.13 33.54 12.52
N SER A 160 -30.16 34.23 13.12
CA SER A 160 -30.41 35.13 14.23
C SER A 160 -31.39 36.20 13.74
N GLY A 161 -32.61 36.18 14.29
CA GLY A 161 -33.72 37.01 13.83
C GLY A 161 -33.38 38.49 13.84
N ALA A 162 -33.58 39.15 12.70
CA ALA A 162 -33.63 40.60 12.66
C ALA A 162 -34.89 41.04 13.40
N SER A 163 -34.73 41.83 14.46
CA SER A 163 -35.82 42.54 15.11
C SER A 163 -36.51 43.43 14.09
N SER A 164 -37.76 43.10 13.73
CA SER A 164 -38.65 43.98 12.99
C SER A 164 -39.06 45.14 13.90
N SER A 165 -38.53 46.33 13.61
CA SER A 165 -39.06 47.61 14.11
C SER A 165 -40.08 48.15 13.14
#